data_AF-A0A060CES5-F1
#
_entry.id   AF-A0A060CES5-F1
#
_cell.length_a   1.000
_cell.length_b   1.000
_cell.length_c   1.000
_cell.angle_alpha   90.00
_cell.angle_beta   90.00
_cell.angle_gamma   90.00
#
_symmetry.space_group_name_H-M   'P 1'
#
loop_
_entity.id
_entity.type
_entity.pdbx_description
1 polymer ?
#
loop_
_entity_poly.entity_id
_entity_poly.type
_entity_poly.pdbx_seq_one_letter_code
_entity_poly.pdbx_strand_id
1 'polypeptide(L)'
;MDPDNPATTSRTVIEDIVRGAIGYDGLLMSDDLSMEALSGSFRERAERVFRAGCDVALHCNGRIEEMAAVAEAAPILAGDGGGGRRPP
;
A
#
# COMPACT_ATOMS: atom_id res chain seq x y z
N MET A 1 0.78 2.84 17.21
CA MET A 1 -0.41 3.27 16.43
C MET A 1 -0.14 4.68 15.92
N ASP A 2 -0.52 4.95 14.67
CA ASP A 2 -0.37 6.26 14.00
C ASP A 2 -1.73 6.98 14.00
N PRO A 3 -1.87 8.12 14.71
CA PRO A 3 -3.14 8.83 14.81
C PRO A 3 -3.47 9.66 13.56
N ASP A 4 -2.48 9.95 12.71
CA ASP A 4 -2.63 10.87 11.58
C ASP A 4 -2.99 10.13 10.28
N ASN A 5 -2.70 8.83 10.21
CA ASN A 5 -2.90 8.04 9.00
C ASN A 5 -3.65 6.72 9.28
N PRO A 6 -4.57 6.32 8.39
CA PRO A 6 -5.05 4.94 8.33
C PRO A 6 -3.88 3.96 8.20
N ALA A 7 -4.05 2.74 8.72
CA ALA A 7 -3.02 1.70 8.69
C ALA A 7 -2.42 1.48 7.30
N THR A 8 -3.25 1.47 6.26
CA THR A 8 -2.88 1.26 4.84
C THR A 8 -1.91 2.31 4.29
N THR A 9 -1.90 3.51 4.87
CA THR A 9 -0.98 4.60 4.48
C THR A 9 0.02 4.96 5.58
N SER A 10 0.01 4.23 6.70
CA SER A 10 0.92 4.47 7.82
C SER A 10 2.14 3.57 7.70
N ARG A 11 3.29 4.19 7.43
CA ARG A 11 4.59 3.49 7.45
C ARG A 11 4.87 2.88 8.82
N THR A 12 4.56 3.59 9.91
CA THR A 12 4.77 3.10 11.28
C THR A 12 3.99 1.82 11.54
N VAL A 13 2.73 1.76 11.08
CA VAL A 13 1.92 0.54 11.25
C VAL A 13 2.47 -0.61 10.41
N ILE A 14 2.82 -0.35 9.14
CA ILE A 14 3.32 -1.42 8.27
C ILE A 14 4.69 -1.92 8.74
N GLU A 15 5.66 -1.04 8.97
CA GLU A 15 7.02 -1.44 9.34
C GLU A 15 7.09 -1.96 10.77
N ASP A 16 6.63 -1.20 11.77
CA ASP A 16 6.88 -1.56 13.17
C ASP A 16 5.94 -2.68 13.64
N ILE A 17 4.71 -2.73 13.11
CA ILE A 17 3.70 -3.69 13.56
C ILE A 17 3.60 -4.88 12.60
N VAL A 18 3.34 -4.67 11.31
CA VAL A 18 3.12 -5.80 10.37
C VAL A 18 4.42 -6.54 10.06
N ARG A 19 5.47 -5.81 9.66
CA ARG A 19 6.78 -6.41 9.36
C ARG A 19 7.58 -6.70 10.63
N GLY A 20 7.52 -5.81 11.62
CA GLY A 20 8.25 -5.92 12.88
C GLY A 20 7.60 -6.87 13.88
N ALA A 21 6.56 -6.41 14.59
CA ALA A 21 5.97 -7.15 15.71
C ALA A 21 5.27 -8.45 15.30
N ILE A 22 4.53 -8.44 14.19
CA ILE A 22 3.84 -9.62 13.64
C ILE A 22 4.82 -10.50 12.86
N GLY A 23 5.89 -9.93 12.30
CA GLY A 23 6.88 -10.69 11.52
C GLY A 23 6.35 -11.17 10.16
N TYR A 24 5.32 -10.52 9.61
CA TYR A 24 4.76 -10.91 8.32
C TYR A 24 5.66 -10.40 7.19
N ASP A 25 6.26 -11.32 6.44
CA ASP A 25 7.17 -11.02 5.33
C ASP A 25 6.61 -11.49 3.97
N GLY A 26 5.33 -11.84 3.92
CA GLY A 26 4.64 -12.16 2.67
C GLY A 26 4.23 -10.92 1.90
N LEU A 27 3.55 -11.13 0.77
CA LEU A 27 2.97 -10.05 -0.02
C LEU A 27 1.90 -9.30 0.79
N LEU A 28 2.01 -7.97 0.86
CA LEU A 28 1.05 -7.10 1.54
C LEU A 28 0.24 -6.30 0.52
N MET A 29 -1.08 -6.47 0.55
CA MET A 29 -2.00 -5.75 -0.31
C MET A 29 -2.76 -4.69 0.48
N SER A 30 -3.01 -3.54 -0.13
CA SER A 30 -3.87 -2.50 0.42
C SER A 30 -5.35 -2.91 0.39
N ASP A 31 -6.15 -2.28 1.22
CA ASP A 31 -7.60 -2.21 0.98
C ASP A 31 -7.91 -1.26 -0.20
N ASP A 32 -9.17 -1.18 -0.60
CA ASP A 32 -9.63 -0.41 -1.77
C ASP A 32 -9.28 1.09 -1.65
N LEU A 33 -8.55 1.59 -2.65
CA LEU A 33 -8.17 2.99 -2.77
C LEU A 33 -9.37 3.92 -2.95
N SER A 34 -10.52 3.38 -3.38
CA SER A 34 -11.75 4.16 -3.57
C SER A 34 -12.51 4.47 -2.28
N MET A 35 -12.06 3.91 -1.14
CA MET A 35 -12.64 4.20 0.17
C MET A 35 -12.51 5.67 0.56
N GLU A 36 -13.52 6.21 1.24
CA GLU A 36 -13.58 7.61 1.68
C GLU A 36 -12.60 7.96 2.81
N ALA A 37 -12.02 6.94 3.47
CA ALA A 37 -11.01 7.13 4.51
C ALA A 37 -9.68 7.67 3.96
N LEU A 38 -9.45 7.57 2.65
CA LEU A 38 -8.26 8.09 2.00
C LEU A 38 -8.55 9.45 1.35
N SER A 39 -7.68 10.42 1.59
CA SER A 39 -7.77 11.77 1.02
C SER A 39 -6.84 11.95 -0.18
N GLY A 40 -7.17 12.91 -1.04
CA GLY A 40 -6.40 13.23 -2.25
C GLY A 40 -6.85 12.45 -3.49
N SER A 41 -6.15 12.67 -4.59
CA SER A 41 -6.34 11.99 -5.88
C SER A 41 -5.94 10.51 -5.82
N PHE A 42 -6.46 9.69 -6.74
CA PHE A 42 -6.12 8.26 -6.80
C PHE A 42 -4.62 7.99 -6.95
N ARG A 43 -3.91 8.85 -7.72
CA ARG A 43 -2.45 8.81 -7.84
C ARG A 43 -1.78 9.01 -6.47
N GLU A 44 -2.16 10.04 -5.73
CA GLU A 44 -1.59 10.33 -4.40
C GLU A 44 -1.89 9.23 -3.39
N ARG A 45 -3.11 8.66 -3.43
CA ARG A 45 -3.50 7.54 -2.57
C ARG A 45 -2.62 6.32 -2.84
N ALA A 46 -2.45 5.95 -4.11
CA ALA A 46 -1.57 4.84 -4.52
C ALA A 46 -0.12 5.08 -4.07
N GLU A 47 0.43 6.28 -4.31
CA GLU A 47 1.78 6.64 -3.85
C GLU A 47 1.95 6.53 -2.33
N ARG A 48 0.95 6.94 -1.54
CA ARG A 48 0.98 6.80 -0.08
C ARG A 48 0.98 5.35 0.36
N VAL A 49 0.15 4.51 -0.26
CA VAL A 49 0.08 3.07 0.02
C VAL A 49 1.42 2.38 -0.26
N PHE A 50 2.03 2.61 -1.43
CA PHE A 50 3.33 2.01 -1.75
C PHE A 50 4.45 2.53 -0.85
N ARG A 51 4.44 3.84 -0.52
CA ARG A 51 5.42 4.44 0.40
C ARG A 51 5.28 3.94 1.84
N ALA A 52 4.07 3.56 2.25
CA ALA A 52 3.81 2.97 3.55
C ALA A 52 4.39 1.54 3.63
N GLY A 53 4.50 0.83 2.50
CA GLY A 53 5.14 -0.48 2.42
C GLY A 53 4.23 -1.61 1.92
N CYS A 54 3.05 -1.29 1.38
CA CYS A 54 2.25 -2.28 0.64
C CYS A 54 2.94 -2.61 -0.70
N ASP A 55 2.81 -3.86 -1.12
CA ASP A 55 3.35 -4.38 -2.38
C ASP A 55 2.33 -4.27 -3.51
N VAL A 56 1.04 -4.35 -3.19
CA VAL A 56 -0.08 -4.27 -4.14
C VAL A 56 -1.10 -3.25 -3.64
N ALA A 57 -1.57 -2.39 -4.55
CA ALA A 57 -2.70 -1.50 -4.28
C ALA A 57 -3.98 -2.04 -4.93
N LEU A 58 -5.09 -2.05 -4.19
CA LEU A 58 -6.39 -2.51 -4.65
C LEU A 58 -7.26 -1.32 -5.07
N HIS A 59 -7.90 -1.38 -6.23
CA HIS A 59 -8.88 -0.38 -6.70
C HIS A 59 -10.09 -1.12 -7.29
N CYS A 60 -11.25 -0.98 -6.66
CA CYS A 60 -12.41 -1.84 -6.92
C CYS A 60 -13.47 -1.24 -7.84
N ASN A 61 -13.43 0.07 -8.11
CA ASN A 61 -14.58 0.76 -8.70
C ASN A 61 -14.66 0.72 -10.24
N GLY A 62 -13.65 0.12 -10.90
CA GLY A 62 -13.68 -0.22 -12.33
C GLY A 62 -13.68 0.96 -13.30
N ARG A 63 -13.32 2.18 -12.85
CA ARG A 63 -13.25 3.37 -13.71
C ARG A 63 -11.86 3.50 -14.32
N ILE A 64 -11.76 3.43 -15.65
CA ILE A 64 -10.48 3.35 -16.37
C ILE A 64 -9.58 4.55 -16.09
N GLU A 65 -10.14 5.76 -16.02
CA GLU A 65 -9.37 6.97 -15.79
C GLU A 65 -8.71 6.95 -14.40
N GLU A 66 -9.42 6.41 -13.41
CA GLU A 66 -8.94 6.28 -12.04
C GLU A 66 -7.91 5.14 -11.96
N MET A 67 -8.17 4.01 -12.62
CA MET A 67 -7.22 2.90 -12.73
C MET A 67 -5.91 3.33 -13.39
N ALA A 68 -5.97 4.16 -14.44
CA ALA A 68 -4.80 4.70 -15.12
C ALA A 68 -3.94 5.53 -14.15
N ALA A 69 -4.57 6.42 -13.37
CA ALA A 69 -3.87 7.22 -12.37
C ALA A 69 -3.22 6.36 -11.25
N VAL A 70 -3.88 5.27 -10.83
CA VAL A 70 -3.29 4.30 -9.88
C VAL A 70 -2.11 3.57 -10.52
N ALA A 71 -2.25 3.11 -11.77
CA ALA A 71 -1.22 2.37 -12.48
C ALA A 71 0.04 3.21 -12.74
N GLU A 72 -0.11 4.52 -13.02
CA GLU A 72 1.02 5.44 -13.18
C GLU A 72 1.85 5.63 -11.88
N ALA A 73 1.21 5.47 -10.72
CA ALA A 73 1.87 5.53 -9.41
C ALA A 73 2.42 4.17 -8.95
N ALA A 74 2.02 3.07 -9.61
CA ALA A 74 2.40 1.74 -9.20
C ALA A 74 3.83 1.40 -9.65
N PRO A 75 4.69 0.91 -8.73
CA PRO A 75 5.97 0.36 -9.13
C PRO A 75 5.75 -0.95 -9.90
N ILE A 76 6.74 -1.33 -10.72
CA ILE A 76 6.78 -2.69 -11.25
C ILE A 76 6.89 -3.66 -10.08
N LEU A 77 5.96 -4.60 -10.00
CA LEU A 77 5.99 -5.63 -8.97
C LEU A 77 7.28 -6.43 -9.12
N ALA A 78 8.07 -6.46 -8.05
CA ALA A 78 9.36 -7.12 -7.99
C ALA A 78 9.49 -7.89 -6.67
N GLY A 79 10.31 -8.94 -6.68
CA GLY A 79 10.51 -9.85 -5.56
C GLY A 79 9.78 -11.18 -5.70
N ASP A 80 10.06 -12.07 -4.77
CA ASP A 80 9.81 -13.51 -4.86
C ASP A 80 8.37 -13.89 -4.48
N GLY A 81 7.55 -12.89 -4.12
CA GLY A 81 6.18 -13.09 -3.61
C GLY A 81 6.11 -13.75 -2.22
N GLY A 82 7.24 -14.15 -1.63
CA GLY A 82 7.28 -14.76 -0.31
C GLY A 82 8.56 -14.46 0.46
N GLY A 83 8.40 -13.92 1.67
CA GLY A 83 9.20 -14.20 2.88
C GLY A 83 10.72 -13.98 2.80
N GLY A 84 11.22 -13.36 1.74
CA GLY A 84 12.61 -13.03 1.56
C GLY A 84 12.87 -11.64 2.11
N ARG A 85 13.27 -11.58 3.38
CA ARG A 85 13.66 -10.38 4.13
C ARG A 85 14.22 -9.31 3.21
N ARG A 86 13.49 -8.20 3.03
CA ARG A 86 14.00 -7.01 2.35
C ARG A 86 15.33 -6.61 3.01
N PRO A 87 16.40 -6.36 2.24
CA PRO A 87 17.61 -5.79 2.83
C PRO A 87 17.29 -4.43 3.47
N PRO A 88 18.01 -4.07 4.55
CA PRO A 88 17.80 -2.82 5.27
C PRO A 88 18.01 -1.57 4.39
#